data_AF-A0A836XAD9-F1
#
_entry.id   AF-A0A836XAD9-F1
#
_cell.length_a   1.000
_cell.length_b   1.000
_cell.length_c   1.000
_cell.angle_alpha   90.00
_cell.angle_beta   90.00
_cell.angle_gamma   90.00
#
_symmetry.space_group_name_H-M   'P 1'
#
loop_
_entity.id
_entity.type
_entity.pdbx_description
1 polymer ?
#
loop_
_entity_poly.entity_id
_entity_poly.type
_entity_poly.pdbx_seq_one_letter_code
_entity_poly.pdbx_strand_id
1 'polypeptide(L)'
;MGHKQVGLALGCLLSVLLWSLGPIGGSDTITAMAAVAILMSVFWITEAIPLAATALIPLAVYPLMGISTSQAVAGQYMNSTVFLLIGGFMIALAMERWNLHKRIALRVLCFFGVQPKMLLLGFMTVTAGLSMWISNTATT
;
A
#
# COMPACT_ATOMS: atom_id res chain seq x y z
N MET A 1 27.58 -7.40 0.97
CA MET A 1 26.28 -7.47 0.29
C MET A 1 25.33 -6.51 0.98
N GLY A 2 24.69 -5.59 0.27
CA GLY A 2 23.71 -4.70 0.87
C GLY A 2 22.44 -5.47 1.27
N HIS A 3 21.71 -5.02 2.30
CA HIS A 3 20.48 -5.66 2.77
C HIS A 3 19.47 -5.98 1.64
N LYS A 4 19.40 -5.12 0.60
CA LYS A 4 18.56 -5.34 -0.59
C LYS A 4 19.00 -6.52 -1.45
N GLN A 5 20.31 -6.72 -1.64
CA GLN A 5 20.84 -7.84 -2.42
C GLN A 5 20.65 -9.17 -1.69
N VAL A 6 20.80 -9.14 -0.36
CA VAL A 6 20.51 -10.29 0.51
C VAL A 6 19.03 -10.64 0.43
N GLY A 7 18.14 -9.65 0.51
CA GLY A 7 16.69 -9.84 0.36
C GLY A 7 16.29 -10.45 -0.99
N LEU A 8 16.91 -9.99 -2.08
CA LEU A 8 16.65 -10.52 -3.42
C LEU A 8 17.07 -11.99 -3.53
N ALA A 9 18.29 -12.31 -3.10
CA ALA A 9 18.80 -13.69 -3.11
C ALA A 9 17.98 -14.61 -2.19
N LEU A 10 17.71 -14.19 -0.95
CA LEU A 10 16.94 -14.97 0.01
C LEU A 10 15.50 -15.21 -0.46
N GLY A 11 14.82 -14.19 -0.99
CA GLY A 11 13.46 -14.33 -1.48
C GLY A 11 13.35 -15.36 -2.60
N CYS A 12 14.23 -15.27 -3.60
CA CYS A 12 14.28 -16.24 -4.70
C CYS A 12 14.64 -17.65 -4.20
N LEU A 13 15.64 -17.78 -3.33
CA LEU A 13 16.06 -19.07 -2.79
C LEU A 13 14.94 -19.75 -1.99
N LEU A 14 14.27 -19.03 -1.09
CA LEU A 14 13.18 -19.57 -0.28
C LEU A 14 11.96 -19.95 -1.12
N SER A 15 11.64 -19.14 -2.13
CA SER A 15 10.55 -19.44 -3.07
C SER A 15 10.81 -20.71 -3.88
N VAL A 16 12.02 -20.86 -4.44
CA VAL A 16 12.43 -22.05 -5.20
C VAL A 16 12.53 -23.27 -4.30
N LEU A 17 13.07 -23.12 -3.09
CA LEU A 17 13.12 -24.18 -2.09
C LEU A 17 11.70 -24.69 -1.79
N LEU A 18 10.75 -23.80 -1.53
CA LEU A 18 9.37 -24.18 -1.22
C LEU A 18 8.71 -24.90 -2.40
N TRP A 19 8.92 -24.41 -3.62
CA TRP A 19 8.45 -25.10 -4.83
C TRP A 19 9.05 -26.51 -4.97
N SER A 20 10.31 -26.71 -4.58
CA SER A 20 11.00 -28.00 -4.66
C SER A 20 10.57 -29.03 -3.59
N LEU A 21 9.86 -28.61 -2.54
CA LEU A 21 9.38 -29.50 -1.48
C LEU A 21 8.17 -30.37 -1.92
N GLY A 22 7.64 -30.16 -3.12
CA GLY A 22 6.51 -30.92 -3.68
C GLY A 22 5.14 -30.37 -3.27
N PRO A 23 4.04 -31.06 -3.65
CA PRO A 23 2.68 -30.54 -3.52
C PRO A 23 2.22 -30.43 -2.05
N ILE A 24 2.38 -29.24 -1.49
CA ILE A 24 1.83 -28.85 -0.20
C ILE A 24 0.30 -28.80 -0.33
N GLY A 25 -0.40 -29.56 0.50
CA GLY A 25 -1.87 -29.64 0.45
C GLY A 25 -2.43 -30.42 -0.75
N GLY A 26 -1.59 -31.20 -1.45
CA GLY A 26 -2.03 -32.09 -2.53
C GLY A 26 -2.24 -31.42 -3.89
N SER A 27 -1.90 -30.13 -4.04
CA SER A 27 -1.88 -29.48 -5.35
C SER A 27 -0.62 -28.66 -5.59
N ASP A 28 -0.10 -28.73 -6.81
CA ASP A 28 1.04 -27.91 -7.25
C ASP A 28 0.66 -26.42 -7.25
N THR A 29 -0.60 -26.08 -7.52
CA THR A 29 -1.09 -24.69 -7.53
C THR A 29 -1.00 -24.02 -6.15
N ILE A 30 -1.34 -24.73 -5.07
CA ILE A 30 -1.26 -24.19 -3.70
C ILE A 30 0.21 -23.94 -3.34
N THR A 31 1.09 -24.86 -3.73
CA THR A 31 2.54 -24.74 -3.50
C THR A 31 3.11 -23.53 -4.27
N ALA A 32 2.67 -23.32 -5.51
CA ALA A 32 3.06 -22.17 -6.34
C ALA A 32 2.63 -20.85 -5.69
N MET A 33 1.37 -20.78 -5.24
CA MET A 33 0.83 -19.61 -4.55
C MET A 33 1.63 -19.29 -3.28
N ALA A 34 1.92 -20.32 -2.47
CA ALA A 34 2.71 -20.16 -1.26
C ALA A 34 4.16 -19.69 -1.57
N ALA A 35 4.77 -20.23 -2.63
CA ALA A 35 6.11 -19.83 -3.06
C ALA A 35 6.17 -18.36 -3.48
N VAL A 36 5.15 -17.88 -4.21
CA VAL A 36 5.04 -16.46 -4.59
C VAL A 36 4.75 -15.59 -3.37
N ALA A 37 3.91 -16.04 -2.44
CA ALA A 37 3.63 -15.31 -1.21
C ALA A 37 4.90 -15.11 -0.36
N ILE A 38 5.72 -16.16 -0.18
CA ILE A 38 7.00 -16.03 0.54
C ILE A 38 7.96 -15.09 -0.18
N LEU A 39 8.07 -15.21 -1.51
CA LEU A 39 8.90 -14.30 -2.31
C LEU A 39 8.52 -12.84 -2.04
N MET A 40 7.21 -12.53 -2.12
CA MET A 40 6.70 -11.18 -1.88
C MET A 40 6.90 -10.72 -0.43
N SER A 41 6.65 -11.59 0.55
CA SER A 41 6.88 -11.26 1.97
C SER A 41 8.32 -10.87 2.24
N VAL A 42 9.29 -11.62 1.70
CA VAL A 42 10.71 -11.30 1.85
C VAL A 42 11.04 -9.97 1.15
N PHE A 43 10.53 -9.75 -0.06
CA PHE A 43 10.77 -8.49 -0.80
C PHE A 43 10.17 -7.27 -0.10
N TRP A 44 9.00 -7.40 0.55
CA TRP A 44 8.41 -6.31 1.34
C TRP A 44 9.19 -6.03 2.62
N ILE A 45 9.61 -7.06 3.37
CA ILE A 45 10.35 -6.87 4.62
C ILE A 45 11.74 -6.29 4.37
N THR A 46 12.39 -6.71 3.29
CA THR A 46 13.77 -6.30 2.97
C THR A 46 13.86 -5.10 2.04
N GLU A 47 12.72 -4.61 1.53
CA GLU A 47 12.64 -3.59 0.49
C GLU A 47 13.63 -3.85 -0.67
N ALA A 48 13.73 -5.11 -1.08
CA ALA A 48 14.69 -5.55 -2.11
C ALA A 48 14.45 -4.85 -3.46
N ILE A 49 13.17 -4.62 -3.79
CA ILE A 49 12.70 -3.82 -4.92
C ILE A 49 11.55 -2.89 -4.45
N PRO A 50 11.17 -1.85 -5.22
CA PRO A 50 10.08 -0.96 -4.83
C PRO A 50 8.79 -1.71 -4.49
N LEU A 51 8.07 -1.31 -3.43
CA LEU A 51 6.88 -2.03 -2.96
C LEU A 51 5.82 -2.22 -4.05
N ALA A 52 5.63 -1.21 -4.91
CA ALA A 52 4.73 -1.28 -6.05
C ALA A 52 5.18 -2.32 -7.10
N ALA A 53 6.49 -2.46 -7.33
CA ALA A 53 7.02 -3.48 -8.23
C ALA A 53 6.81 -4.90 -7.65
N THR A 54 7.05 -5.09 -6.34
CA THR A 54 6.72 -6.35 -5.65
C THR A 54 5.24 -6.67 -5.76
N ALA A 55 4.37 -5.68 -5.57
CA ALA A 55 2.93 -5.87 -5.65
C ALA A 55 2.46 -6.33 -7.03
N LEU A 56 3.19 -6.02 -8.12
CA LEU A 56 2.87 -6.44 -9.48
C LEU A 56 3.34 -7.86 -9.84
N ILE A 57 4.14 -8.52 -9.00
CA ILE A 57 4.68 -9.87 -9.26
C ILE A 57 3.55 -10.87 -9.60
N PRO A 58 2.44 -10.96 -8.83
CA PRO A 58 1.35 -11.90 -9.14
C PRO A 58 0.74 -11.70 -10.52
N LEU A 59 0.73 -10.47 -11.05
CA LEU A 59 0.16 -10.16 -12.36
C LEU A 59 0.84 -10.93 -13.49
N ALA A 60 2.15 -11.15 -13.37
CA ALA A 60 2.93 -11.93 -14.33
C ALA A 60 3.04 -13.40 -13.91
N VAL A 61 3.32 -13.68 -12.63
CA VAL A 61 3.68 -15.03 -12.18
C VAL A 61 2.46 -15.95 -12.07
N TYR A 62 1.29 -15.45 -11.66
CA TYR A 62 0.11 -16.32 -11.46
C TYR A 62 -0.41 -16.92 -12.78
N PRO A 63 -0.51 -16.17 -13.90
CA PRO A 63 -0.86 -16.76 -15.19
C PRO A 63 0.20 -17.74 -15.71
N LEU A 64 1.49 -17.44 -15.51
CA LEU A 64 2.59 -18.31 -15.95
C LEU A 64 2.62 -19.65 -15.20
N MET A 65 2.25 -19.65 -13.92
CA MET A 65 2.21 -20.86 -13.09
C MET A 65 0.84 -21.56 -13.09
N GLY A 66 -0.12 -21.11 -13.92
CA GLY A 66 -1.45 -21.70 -14.01
C GLY A 66 -2.28 -21.56 -12.73
N ILE A 67 -1.94 -20.61 -11.86
CA ILE A 67 -2.63 -20.35 -10.59
C ILE A 67 -3.99 -19.69 -10.83
N SER A 68 -4.01 -18.67 -11.70
CA SER A 68 -5.21 -17.89 -12.02
C SER A 68 -5.07 -17.24 -13.40
N THR A 69 -6.19 -16.90 -14.03
CA THR A 69 -6.18 -16.27 -15.35
C THR A 69 -5.69 -14.82 -15.26
N SER A 70 -5.08 -14.31 -16.34
CA SER A 70 -4.60 -12.91 -16.37
C SER A 70 -5.72 -11.92 -16.12
N GLN A 71 -6.93 -12.20 -16.61
CA GLN A 71 -8.12 -11.37 -16.40
C GLN A 71 -8.54 -11.36 -14.93
N ALA A 72 -8.55 -12.52 -14.25
CA ALA A 72 -8.93 -12.61 -12.85
C ALA A 72 -7.93 -11.88 -11.94
N VAL A 73 -6.63 -12.03 -12.22
CA VAL A 73 -5.57 -11.36 -11.46
C VAL A 73 -5.59 -9.85 -11.70
N ALA A 74 -5.69 -9.40 -12.95
CA ALA A 74 -5.78 -7.98 -13.30
C ALA A 74 -7.03 -7.32 -12.68
N GLY A 75 -8.15 -8.04 -12.60
CA GLY A 75 -9.37 -7.57 -11.95
C GLY A 75 -9.19 -7.16 -10.50
N GLN A 76 -8.26 -7.78 -9.76
CA GLN A 76 -8.00 -7.42 -8.36
C GLN A 76 -7.29 -6.09 -8.17
N TYR A 77 -6.55 -5.61 -9.18
CA TYR A 77 -5.92 -4.29 -9.14
C TYR A 77 -6.91 -3.15 -9.41
N MET A 78 -8.07 -3.47 -9.98
CA MET A 78 -9.10 -2.51 -10.40
C MET A 78 -10.38 -2.65 -9.58
N ASN A 79 -10.25 -3.02 -8.30
CA ASN A 79 -11.42 -3.17 -7.43
C ASN A 79 -11.96 -1.81 -6.94
N SER A 80 -13.20 -1.82 -6.43
CA SER A 80 -13.87 -0.60 -5.96
C SER A 80 -13.10 0.14 -4.86
N THR A 81 -12.33 -0.59 -4.03
CA THR A 81 -11.51 -0.01 -2.96
C THR A 81 -10.32 0.79 -3.51
N VAL A 82 -9.63 0.28 -4.53
CA VAL A 82 -8.55 0.99 -5.22
C VAL A 82 -9.09 2.25 -5.88
N PHE A 83 -10.24 2.15 -6.55
CA PHE A 83 -10.91 3.33 -7.14
C PHE A 83 -11.33 4.37 -6.10
N LEU A 84 -11.85 3.92 -4.94
CA LEU A 84 -12.19 4.83 -3.84
C LEU A 84 -10.95 5.59 -3.35
N LEU A 85 -9.81 4.91 -3.21
CA LEU A 85 -8.56 5.50 -2.76
C LEU A 85 -8.00 6.51 -3.80
N ILE A 86 -8.06 6.16 -5.09
CA ILE A 86 -7.72 7.09 -6.18
C ILE A 86 -8.64 8.32 -6.16
N GLY A 87 -9.95 8.12 -6.01
CA GLY A 87 -10.92 9.22 -5.90
C GLY A 87 -10.64 10.12 -4.69
N GLY A 88 -10.29 9.52 -3.54
CA GLY A 88 -9.86 10.26 -2.35
C GLY A 88 -8.62 11.13 -2.61
N PHE A 89 -7.61 10.59 -3.29
CA PHE A 89 -6.44 11.37 -3.70
C PHE A 89 -6.76 12.48 -4.69
N MET A 90 -7.67 12.25 -5.65
CA MET A 90 -8.12 13.30 -6.56
C MET A 90 -8.80 14.45 -5.82
N ILE A 91 -9.64 14.16 -4.82
CA ILE A 91 -10.29 15.17 -3.98
C ILE A 91 -9.25 15.94 -3.15
N ALA A 92 -8.28 15.23 -2.56
CA ALA A 92 -7.20 15.86 -1.80
C ALA A 92 -6.37 16.81 -2.67
N LEU A 93 -5.97 16.38 -3.88
CA LEU A 93 -5.24 17.21 -4.84
C LEU A 93 -6.07 18.41 -5.31
N ALA A 94 -7.38 18.24 -5.52
CA ALA A 94 -8.27 19.35 -5.83
C ALA A 94 -8.32 20.36 -4.67
N MET A 95 -8.47 19.89 -3.43
CA MET A 95 -8.46 20.73 -2.24
C MET A 95 -7.14 21.50 -2.09
N GLU A 96 -6.01 20.87 -2.43
CA GLU A 96 -4.70 21.50 -2.45
C GLU A 96 -4.61 22.60 -3.51
N ARG A 97 -4.97 22.28 -4.76
CA ARG A 97 -4.93 23.20 -5.90
C ARG A 97 -5.74 24.47 -5.66
N TRP A 98 -6.90 24.36 -5.03
CA TRP A 98 -7.77 25.51 -4.70
C TRP A 98 -7.41 26.19 -3.36
N ASN A 99 -6.35 25.73 -2.69
CA ASN A 99 -5.94 26.18 -1.34
C ASN A 99 -7.11 26.14 -0.34
N LEU A 100 -8.06 25.22 -0.52
CA LEU A 100 -9.27 25.15 0.29
C LEU A 100 -8.91 24.82 1.75
N HIS A 101 -7.94 23.94 1.97
CA HIS A 101 -7.37 23.64 3.29
C HIS A 101 -6.85 24.90 4.01
N LYS A 102 -6.16 25.83 3.31
CA LYS A 102 -5.70 27.11 3.90
C LYS A 102 -6.85 28.04 4.24
N ARG A 103 -7.89 28.13 3.38
CA ARG A 103 -9.08 28.95 3.67
C ARG A 103 -9.81 28.45 4.90
N ILE A 104 -9.94 27.13 5.05
CA ILE A 104 -10.52 26.50 6.24
C ILE A 104 -9.66 26.80 7.47
N ALA A 105 -8.33 26.60 7.39
CA ALA A 105 -7.41 26.87 8.49
C ALA A 105 -7.45 28.35 8.94
N LEU A 106 -7.45 29.30 8.01
CA LEU A 106 -7.53 30.73 8.31
C LEU A 106 -8.87 31.10 8.95
N ARG A 107 -10.00 30.55 8.49
CA ARG A 107 -11.31 30.77 9.12
C ARG A 107 -11.36 30.24 10.54
N VAL A 108 -10.80 29.06 10.78
CA VAL A 108 -10.68 28.47 12.12
C VAL A 108 -9.81 29.36 13.01
N LEU A 109 -8.66 29.84 12.51
CA LEU A 109 -7.79 30.76 13.25
C LEU A 109 -8.49 32.07 13.62
N CYS A 110 -9.23 32.66 12.69
CA CYS A 110 -10.04 33.86 12.97
C CYS A 110 -11.15 33.60 14.00
N PHE A 111 -11.70 32.39 14.06
CA PHE A 111 -12.75 32.03 15.00
C PHE A 111 -12.22 31.78 16.43
N PHE A 112 -11.10 31.08 16.58
CA PHE A 112 -10.53 30.72 17.88
C PHE A 112 -9.54 31.78 18.46
N GLY A 113 -9.07 32.73 17.65
CA GLY A 113 -8.14 33.78 18.07
C GLY A 113 -6.69 33.31 18.29
N VAL A 114 -5.85 34.20 18.85
CA VAL A 114 -4.39 34.00 19.03
C VAL A 114 -3.99 33.31 20.36
N GLN A 115 -4.95 32.84 21.16
CA GLN A 115 -4.60 32.18 22.43
C GLN A 115 -3.93 30.81 22.17
N PRO A 116 -2.69 30.58 22.65
CA PRO A 116 -1.91 29.38 22.32
C PRO A 116 -2.62 28.06 22.63
N LYS A 117 -3.41 28.01 23.72
CA LYS A 117 -4.17 26.82 24.12
C LYS A 117 -5.31 26.47 23.14
N MET A 118 -6.00 27.48 22.60
CA MET A 118 -7.09 27.28 21.63
C MET A 118 -6.54 26.92 20.25
N LEU A 119 -5.39 27.47 19.88
CA LEU A 119 -4.64 27.11 18.67
C LEU A 119 -4.22 25.63 18.69
N LEU A 120 -3.68 25.15 19.81
CA LEU A 120 -3.25 23.77 19.99
C LEU A 120 -4.43 22.79 19.96
N LEU A 121 -5.55 23.14 20.60
CA LEU A 121 -6.79 22.36 20.57
C LEU A 121 -7.41 22.34 19.16
N GLY A 122 -7.36 23.46 18.45
CA GLY A 122 -7.75 23.56 17.04
C GLY A 122 -6.93 22.65 16.14
N PHE A 123 -5.60 22.65 16.25
CA PHE A 123 -4.72 21.73 15.53
C PHE A 123 -5.03 20.27 15.85
N MET A 124 -5.14 19.90 17.13
CA MET A 124 -5.48 18.52 17.52
C MET A 124 -6.83 18.06 16.96
N THR A 125 -7.84 18.93 16.95
CA THR A 125 -9.19 18.60 16.47
C THR A 125 -9.22 18.48 14.95
N VAL A 126 -8.54 19.39 14.24
CA VAL A 126 -8.41 19.34 12.78
C VAL A 126 -7.60 18.11 12.36
N THR A 127 -6.48 17.82 13.02
CA THR A 127 -5.67 16.62 12.75
C THR A 127 -6.43 15.34 13.06
N ALA A 128 -7.14 15.25 14.19
CA ALA A 128 -7.95 14.08 14.53
C ALA A 128 -9.12 13.89 13.54
N GLY A 129 -9.80 14.99 13.17
CA GLY A 129 -10.84 14.99 12.16
C GLY A 129 -10.31 14.53 10.81
N LEU A 130 -9.26 15.16 10.30
CA LEU A 130 -8.62 14.76 9.04
C LEU A 130 -8.13 13.31 9.08
N SER A 131 -7.53 12.86 10.19
CA SER A 131 -7.08 11.47 10.38
C SER A 131 -8.21 10.43 10.32
N MET A 132 -9.47 10.80 10.58
CA MET A 132 -10.61 9.90 10.41
C MET A 132 -11.01 9.71 8.94
N TRP A 133 -10.65 10.65 8.06
CA TRP A 133 -11.04 10.64 6.63
C TRP A 133 -9.85 10.44 5.68
N ILE A 134 -8.63 10.70 6.15
CA ILE A 134 -7.37 10.60 5.41
C ILE A 134 -6.50 9.52 6.08
N SER A 135 -6.03 8.57 5.28
CA SER A 135 -5.14 7.50 5.72
C SER A 135 -3.88 8.08 6.38
N ASN A 136 -3.44 7.47 7.49
CA ASN A 136 -2.38 7.95 8.39
C ASN A 136 -1.09 8.44 7.68
N THR A 137 -0.80 7.93 6.48
CA THR A 137 0.37 8.32 5.67
C THR A 137 0.32 9.76 5.14
N ALA A 138 -0.85 10.37 5.02
CA ALA A 138 -0.99 11.77 4.58
C ALA A 138 -1.10 12.77 5.76
N THR A 139 -1.05 12.27 7.01
CA THR A 139 -1.22 13.10 8.22
C THR A 139 0.11 13.36 8.97
N THR A 140 1.18 12.60 8.69
CA THR A 140 2.57 12.92 9.09
C THR A 140 3.18 13.97 8.18
#